data_AF-A0A6N7WLU1-F1
#
_entry.id   AF-A0A6N7WLU1-F1
#
_cell.length_a   1.000
_cell.length_b   1.000
_cell.length_c   1.000
_cell.angle_alpha   90.00
_cell.angle_beta   90.00
_cell.angle_gamma   90.00
#
_symmetry.space_group_name_H-M   'P 1'
#
loop_
_entity.id
_entity.type
_entity.pdbx_description
1 polymer ?
#
loop_
_entity_poly.entity_id
_entity_poly.type
_entity_poly.pdbx_seq_one_letter_code
_entity_poly.pdbx_strand_id
1 'polypeptide(L)'
;MKIHEDRSHVNIDTKWFTKGYAKEDVHTLRLQFLYDEAEQAANRQFQDSHTDEEWNQRIREASKNKSAAMEPVMSAIAQEFVCFQYAADDPAPYDSDQWDLFFWCNSFPSSLALSGRDFSYFTLTFNERQTWEKRNAVCQQVLDFLHTRFQNHPNLNVSIQYSIWFDHPKIHEVIERIKPRLEGQCCVYDQKEGRLLLQDGVLLFKPKYAKKHVCRLSQSDILTLSWELGIEDEEPAAEDSTPITLPYEKYGDTHPIQLQVTYYLNGNLAIEMIAWDDEVPEPWATLTVNLPGQRQKDHAFIDTNADSEFPVWLIRHGLALPTGRTMQSGFCTYPEYRFRADRLQELDPEGYADYLKNLERRCSA
;
A
#
# COMPACT_ATOMS: atom_id res chain seq x y z
N MET A 1 18.62 24.23 -0.27
CA MET A 1 17.74 23.40 0.57
C MET A 1 18.29 21.98 0.54
N LYS A 2 18.21 21.26 1.66
CA LYS A 2 18.62 19.85 1.76
C LYS A 2 17.42 19.02 2.23
N ILE A 3 17.18 17.89 1.58
CA ILE A 3 16.09 16.96 1.94
C ILE A 3 16.73 15.67 2.46
N HIS A 4 16.19 15.14 3.56
CA HIS A 4 16.64 13.92 4.20
C HIS A 4 15.45 13.00 4.45
N GLU A 5 15.65 11.69 4.28
CA GLU A 5 14.65 10.68 4.63
C GLU A 5 15.00 10.07 5.99
N ASP A 6 14.07 10.12 6.93
CA ASP A 6 14.21 9.62 8.30
C ASP A 6 13.23 8.45 8.54
N ARG A 7 13.78 7.23 8.47
CA ARG A 7 13.08 5.98 8.79
C ARG A 7 13.44 5.44 10.17
N SER A 8 14.04 6.24 11.05
CA SER A 8 14.51 5.78 12.36
C SER A 8 13.40 5.22 13.26
N HIS A 9 12.14 5.62 13.01
CA HIS A 9 10.95 5.14 13.72
C HIS A 9 10.28 3.92 13.06
N VAL A 10 10.75 3.48 11.89
CA VAL A 10 10.26 2.30 11.17
C VAL A 10 11.12 1.10 11.60
N ASN A 11 10.85 0.57 12.79
CA ASN A 11 11.56 -0.59 13.33
C ASN A 11 10.59 -1.77 13.47
N ILE A 12 10.29 -2.43 12.34
CA ILE A 12 9.48 -3.63 12.30
C ILE A 12 10.09 -4.65 11.33
N ASP A 13 9.79 -5.93 11.54
CA ASP A 13 10.20 -7.02 10.66
C ASP A 13 9.70 -6.76 9.22
N THR A 14 10.59 -6.93 8.24
CA THR A 14 10.28 -6.71 6.81
C THR A 14 9.17 -7.63 6.30
N LYS A 15 8.92 -8.76 6.98
CA LYS A 15 7.83 -9.70 6.69
C LYS A 15 6.45 -9.04 6.73
N TRP A 16 6.26 -8.00 7.54
CA TRP A 16 5.02 -7.23 7.59
C TRP A 16 4.71 -6.51 6.27
N PHE A 17 5.75 -6.01 5.59
CA PHE A 17 5.61 -5.36 4.29
C PHE A 17 5.46 -6.39 3.17
N THR A 18 6.25 -7.47 3.18
CA THR A 18 6.22 -8.47 2.10
C THR A 18 4.89 -9.24 2.05
N LYS A 19 4.26 -9.50 3.20
CA LYS A 19 2.91 -10.09 3.28
C LYS A 19 1.79 -9.05 3.07
N GLY A 20 2.13 -7.78 2.91
CA GLY A 20 1.19 -6.69 2.66
C GLY A 20 0.24 -6.43 3.84
N TYR A 21 0.72 -6.58 5.08
CA TYR A 21 0.01 -6.18 6.30
C TYR A 21 0.39 -4.76 6.74
N ALA A 22 1.54 -4.28 6.29
CA ALA A 22 2.05 -2.96 6.58
C ALA A 22 2.49 -2.25 5.29
N LYS A 23 2.41 -0.93 5.31
CA LYS A 23 2.99 -0.05 4.28
C LYS A 23 3.77 1.06 4.95
N GLU A 24 4.79 1.55 4.25
CA GLU A 24 5.47 2.78 4.64
C GLU A 24 4.51 3.96 4.44
N ASP A 25 4.38 4.79 5.46
CA ASP A 25 3.52 5.96 5.48
C ASP A 25 4.31 7.19 5.93
N VAL A 26 3.86 8.37 5.53
CA VAL A 26 4.48 9.63 5.91
C VAL A 26 3.85 10.13 7.20
N HIS A 27 4.67 10.42 8.20
CA HIS A 27 4.19 10.89 9.49
C HIS A 27 4.31 12.40 9.64
N THR A 28 5.50 12.95 9.41
CA THR A 28 5.78 14.36 9.68
C THR A 28 6.88 14.88 8.77
N LEU A 29 6.73 16.10 8.27
CA LEU A 29 7.83 16.88 7.72
C LEU A 29 8.42 17.75 8.82
N ARG A 30 9.73 17.67 9.02
CA ARG A 30 10.48 18.52 9.94
C ARG A 30 11.29 19.52 9.15
N LEU A 31 11.04 20.81 9.36
CA LEU A 31 11.73 21.89 8.69
C LEU A 31 12.57 22.65 9.70
N GLN A 32 13.86 22.80 9.41
CA GLN A 32 14.81 23.41 10.33
C GLN A 32 15.85 24.27 9.59
N PHE A 33 16.19 25.39 10.21
CA PHE A 33 17.36 26.17 9.85
C PHE A 33 18.62 25.51 10.43
N LEU A 34 19.55 25.08 9.57
CA LEU A 34 20.86 24.58 9.99
C LEU A 34 21.98 25.41 9.37
N TYR A 35 22.94 25.79 10.21
CA TYR A 35 24.19 26.41 9.77
C TYR A 35 25.05 25.42 8.99
N ASP A 36 25.73 25.90 7.96
CA ASP A 36 26.79 25.15 7.32
C ASP A 36 28.06 25.07 8.19
N GLU A 37 29.04 24.29 7.77
CA GLU A 37 30.27 24.07 8.55
C GLU A 37 31.07 25.37 8.78
N ALA A 38 31.06 26.29 7.81
CA ALA A 38 31.78 27.55 7.90
C ALA A 38 31.09 28.50 8.88
N GLU A 39 29.76 28.60 8.83
CA GLU A 39 28.94 29.36 9.77
C GLU A 39 29.06 28.82 11.19
N GLN A 40 29.07 27.49 11.36
CA GLN A 40 29.31 26.86 12.66
C GLN A 40 30.71 27.16 13.20
N ALA A 41 31.74 27.11 12.35
CA ALA A 41 33.11 27.44 12.74
C ALA A 41 33.23 28.92 13.13
N ALA A 42 32.61 29.83 12.38
CA ALA A 42 32.58 31.25 12.71
C ALA A 42 31.86 31.53 14.04
N ASN A 43 30.76 30.82 14.32
CA ASN A 43 30.05 30.93 15.59
C ASN A 43 30.89 30.40 16.77
N ARG A 44 31.60 29.28 16.61
CA ARG A 44 32.54 28.76 17.63
C ARG A 44 33.67 29.75 17.90
N GLN A 45 34.31 30.25 16.85
CA GLN A 45 35.39 31.24 16.99
C GLN A 45 34.90 32.52 17.68
N PHE A 46 33.69 33.00 17.36
CA PHE A 46 33.12 34.17 18.01
C PHE A 46 32.90 33.91 19.50
N GLN A 47 32.32 32.76 19.87
CA GLN A 47 32.11 32.37 21.26
C GLN A 47 33.43 32.31 22.04
N ASP A 48 34.50 31.77 21.45
CA ASP A 48 35.80 31.63 22.11
C ASP A 48 36.54 32.97 22.30
N SER A 49 36.19 33.99 21.51
CA SER A 49 36.94 35.27 21.44
C SER A 49 36.19 36.47 22.02
N HIS A 50 34.94 36.32 22.43
CA HIS A 50 34.08 37.41 22.90
C HIS A 50 33.55 37.13 24.31
N THR A 51 33.02 38.18 24.94
CA THR A 51 32.41 38.08 26.27
C THR A 51 31.07 37.33 26.21
N ASP A 52 30.63 36.82 27.36
CA ASP A 52 29.32 36.17 27.49
C ASP A 52 28.17 37.12 27.10
N GLU A 53 28.26 38.41 27.41
CA GLU A 53 27.29 39.42 27.02
C GLU A 53 27.18 39.56 25.49
N GLU A 54 28.31 39.68 24.79
CA GLU A 54 28.37 39.78 23.33
C GLU A 54 27.88 38.50 22.65
N TRP A 55 28.23 37.34 23.21
CA TRP A 55 27.74 36.05 22.74
C TRP A 55 26.22 35.93 22.91
N ASN A 56 25.68 36.33 24.06
CA ASN A 56 24.24 36.34 24.31
C ASN A 56 23.49 37.27 23.36
N GLN A 57 24.06 38.45 23.04
CA GLN A 57 23.49 39.34 22.04
C GLN A 57 23.48 38.69 20.65
N ARG A 58 24.59 38.07 20.24
CA ARG A 58 24.69 37.36 18.96
C ARG A 58 23.68 36.22 18.86
N ILE A 59 23.48 35.43 19.93
CA ILE A 59 22.46 34.37 19.95
C ILE A 59 21.06 34.96 19.75
N ARG A 60 20.73 36.07 20.42
CA ARG A 60 19.42 36.73 20.27
C ARG A 60 19.19 37.18 18.83
N GLU A 61 20.17 37.83 18.22
CA GLU A 61 20.11 38.29 16.81
C GLU A 61 20.02 37.10 15.85
N ALA A 62 20.84 36.06 16.06
CA ALA A 62 20.79 34.84 15.29
C ALA A 62 19.43 34.15 15.37
N SER A 63 18.81 34.04 16.56
CA SER A 63 17.48 33.46 16.72
C SER A 63 16.40 34.24 15.95
N LYS A 64 16.45 35.58 15.96
CA LYS A 64 15.56 36.40 15.13
C LYS A 64 15.78 36.14 13.64
N ASN A 65 17.04 36.13 13.18
CA ASN A 65 17.37 35.96 11.77
C ASN A 65 16.97 34.59 11.24
N LYS A 66 17.21 33.53 12.02
CA LYS A 66 16.79 32.15 11.67
C LYS A 66 15.29 32.05 11.53
N SER A 67 14.55 32.59 12.50
CA SER A 67 13.08 32.60 12.46
C SER A 67 12.56 33.43 11.27
N ALA A 68 13.11 34.62 11.05
CA ALA A 68 12.72 35.50 9.93
C ALA A 68 13.03 34.89 8.55
N ALA A 69 14.06 34.04 8.45
CA ALA A 69 14.36 33.30 7.21
C ALA A 69 13.35 32.17 6.95
N MET A 70 12.87 31.50 8.00
CA MET A 70 12.00 30.32 7.90
C MET A 70 10.50 30.65 7.92
N GLU A 71 10.10 31.77 8.51
CA GLU A 71 8.70 32.20 8.57
C GLU A 71 8.07 32.36 7.17
N PRO A 72 8.72 32.98 6.15
CA PRO A 72 8.20 33.02 4.79
C PRO A 72 8.01 31.64 4.15
N VAL A 73 8.83 30.66 4.53
CA VAL A 73 8.69 29.27 4.05
C VAL A 73 7.37 28.70 4.57
N MET A 74 7.13 28.78 5.88
CA MET A 74 5.88 28.30 6.48
C MET A 74 4.67 29.07 5.96
N SER A 75 4.78 30.40 5.83
CA SER A 75 3.69 31.24 5.31
C SER A 75 3.32 30.85 3.88
N ALA A 76 4.30 30.53 3.04
CA ALA A 76 4.04 30.11 1.67
C ALA A 76 3.41 28.70 1.61
N ILE A 77 3.80 27.78 2.50
CA ILE A 77 3.14 26.47 2.63
C ILE A 77 1.67 26.66 3.02
N ALA A 78 1.38 27.48 4.03
CA ALA A 78 0.01 27.71 4.50
C ALA A 78 -0.91 28.42 3.48
N GLN A 79 -0.37 28.99 2.40
CA GLN A 79 -1.15 29.55 1.30
C GLN A 79 -1.63 28.47 0.32
N GLU A 80 -0.88 27.37 0.20
CA GLU A 80 -1.15 26.30 -0.76
C GLU A 80 -1.82 25.08 -0.10
N PHE A 81 -1.57 24.86 1.19
CA PHE A 81 -2.04 23.69 1.95
C PHE A 81 -2.90 24.09 3.14
N VAL A 82 -3.86 23.24 3.51
CA VAL A 82 -4.73 23.51 4.66
C VAL A 82 -3.98 23.15 5.95
N CYS A 83 -3.38 24.15 6.60
CA CYS A 83 -2.59 23.98 7.82
C CYS A 83 -3.39 24.26 9.10
N PHE A 84 -3.61 23.23 9.91
CA PHE A 84 -4.18 23.35 11.25
C PHE A 84 -3.18 24.01 12.22
N GLN A 85 -3.66 24.82 13.18
CA GLN A 85 -2.86 25.53 14.20
C GLN A 85 -1.88 26.63 13.68
N TYR A 86 -1.81 26.87 12.38
CA TYR A 86 -0.97 27.95 11.84
C TYR A 86 -1.64 29.33 11.99
N ALA A 87 -2.88 29.48 11.49
CA ALA A 87 -3.65 30.71 11.62
C ALA A 87 -4.29 30.85 13.01
N ALA A 88 -4.89 32.02 13.30
CA ALA A 88 -5.62 32.24 14.55
C ALA A 88 -6.93 31.43 14.60
N ASP A 89 -7.55 31.22 13.44
CA ASP A 89 -8.77 30.43 13.30
C ASP A 89 -8.43 29.04 12.76
N ASP A 90 -9.10 28.02 13.29
CA ASP A 90 -8.96 26.66 12.80
C ASP A 90 -9.61 26.53 11.41
N PRO A 91 -8.91 25.97 10.42
CA PRO A 91 -9.43 25.89 9.05
C PRO A 91 -10.58 24.88 8.90
N ALA A 92 -10.68 23.91 9.81
CA ALA A 92 -11.68 22.86 9.86
C ALA A 92 -11.69 22.22 11.27
N PRO A 93 -12.68 21.38 11.63
CA PRO A 93 -12.64 20.62 12.89
C PRO A 93 -11.42 19.70 12.97
N TYR A 94 -10.78 19.60 14.13
CA TYR A 94 -9.58 18.78 14.33
C TYR A 94 -9.78 17.31 13.93
N ASP A 95 -10.90 16.70 14.32
CA ASP A 95 -11.22 15.30 14.01
C ASP A 95 -11.69 15.03 12.57
N SER A 96 -11.67 16.05 11.69
CA SER A 96 -12.04 15.91 10.28
C SER A 96 -10.84 15.55 9.39
N ASP A 97 -11.11 15.09 8.18
CA ASP A 97 -10.14 14.82 7.11
C ASP A 97 -9.89 16.05 6.18
N GLN A 98 -10.44 17.21 6.57
CA GLN A 98 -10.53 18.42 5.73
C GLN A 98 -9.30 19.34 5.81
N TRP A 99 -8.33 19.02 6.67
CA TRP A 99 -7.05 19.70 6.74
C TRP A 99 -5.91 18.72 6.44
N ASP A 100 -4.78 19.24 5.97
CA ASP A 100 -3.69 18.43 5.41
C ASP A 100 -2.53 18.28 6.39
N LEU A 101 -2.14 19.39 7.02
CA LEU A 101 -0.93 19.49 7.82
C LEU A 101 -1.23 20.12 9.17
N PHE A 102 -0.76 19.51 10.25
CA PHE A 102 -0.80 20.08 11.58
C PHE A 102 0.51 20.81 11.85
N PHE A 103 0.44 22.13 12.07
CA PHE A 103 1.61 22.97 12.29
C PHE A 103 1.98 23.04 13.78
N TRP A 104 3.24 22.75 14.09
CA TRP A 104 3.81 22.97 15.41
C TRP A 104 5.18 23.63 15.34
N CYS A 105 5.42 24.64 16.17
CA CYS A 105 6.74 25.25 16.36
C CYS A 105 6.95 25.62 17.82
N ASN A 106 8.20 25.88 18.19
CA ASN A 106 8.51 26.42 19.50
C ASN A 106 8.08 27.89 19.61
N SER A 107 7.93 28.36 20.85
CA SER A 107 8.03 29.79 21.14
C SER A 107 9.47 30.15 21.43
N PHE A 108 9.84 31.42 21.24
CA PHE A 108 11.18 31.84 21.64
C PHE A 108 11.43 31.59 23.14
N PRO A 109 12.63 31.13 23.52
CA PRO A 109 12.99 30.97 24.93
C PRO A 109 12.89 32.30 25.68
N SER A 110 12.33 32.27 26.89
CA SER A 110 12.21 33.45 27.76
C SER A 110 13.57 34.10 28.07
N SER A 111 14.64 33.31 28.12
CA SER A 111 16.03 33.78 28.32
C SER A 111 16.54 34.74 27.23
N LEU A 112 15.96 34.69 26.02
CA LEU A 112 16.33 35.56 24.92
C LEU A 112 15.61 36.91 24.95
N ALA A 113 14.67 37.12 25.88
CA ALA A 113 13.80 38.31 25.93
C ALA A 113 13.08 38.57 24.58
N LEU A 114 12.72 37.49 23.88
CA LEU A 114 11.93 37.49 22.66
C LEU A 114 10.54 36.92 22.95
N SER A 115 9.55 37.35 22.18
CA SER A 115 8.18 36.86 22.29
C SER A 115 7.70 36.37 20.93
N GLY A 116 6.70 35.48 20.94
CA GLY A 116 6.13 34.90 19.72
C GLY A 116 6.73 33.56 19.32
N ARG A 117 6.35 33.13 18.12
CA ARG A 117 6.73 31.85 17.52
C ARG A 117 8.16 31.90 16.98
N ASP A 118 8.92 30.85 17.25
CA ASP A 118 10.25 30.61 16.68
C ASP A 118 10.13 29.65 15.50
N PHE A 119 10.22 30.19 14.29
CA PHE A 119 10.13 29.41 13.05
C PHE A 119 11.44 28.74 12.66
N SER A 120 12.53 28.92 13.42
CA SER A 120 13.82 28.28 13.11
C SER A 120 13.73 26.75 13.11
N TYR A 121 12.73 26.18 13.78
CA TYR A 121 12.34 24.78 13.75
C TYR A 121 10.81 24.67 13.79
N PHE A 122 10.23 23.91 12.87
CA PHE A 122 8.82 23.55 12.93
C PHE A 122 8.55 22.18 12.30
N THR A 123 7.41 21.60 12.64
CA THR A 123 6.94 20.32 12.12
C THR A 123 5.57 20.49 11.48
N LEU A 124 5.35 19.70 10.42
CA LEU A 124 4.09 19.57 9.70
C LEU A 124 3.69 18.10 9.75
N THR A 125 2.81 17.74 10.68
CA THR A 125 2.34 16.36 10.85
C THR A 125 1.15 16.12 9.92
N PHE A 126 1.16 15.01 9.18
CA PHE A 126 0.08 14.70 8.26
C PHE A 126 -1.19 14.26 8.99
N ASN A 127 -2.35 14.58 8.44
CA ASN A 127 -3.63 14.22 9.05
C ASN A 127 -3.88 12.71 9.05
N GLU A 128 -3.90 12.09 10.24
CA GLU A 128 -4.15 10.65 10.42
C GLU A 128 -5.58 10.24 10.05
N ARG A 129 -6.53 11.18 9.98
CA ARG A 129 -7.91 10.92 9.51
C ARG A 129 -8.00 10.73 8.00
N GLN A 130 -6.99 11.16 7.24
CA GLN A 130 -6.94 10.97 5.79
C GLN A 130 -6.49 9.53 5.45
N THR A 131 -6.66 9.12 4.19
CA THR A 131 -6.06 7.86 3.73
C THR A 131 -4.55 8.00 3.56
N TRP A 132 -3.82 6.87 3.62
CA TRP A 132 -2.38 6.86 3.41
C TRP A 132 -2.01 7.35 1.99
N GLU A 133 -2.83 7.06 0.96
CA GLU A 133 -2.62 7.59 -0.40
C GLU A 133 -2.70 9.12 -0.43
N LYS A 134 -3.68 9.70 0.28
CA LYS A 134 -3.85 11.15 0.34
C LYS A 134 -2.67 11.81 1.05
N ARG A 135 -2.23 11.26 2.19
CA ARG A 135 -1.06 11.78 2.91
C ARG A 135 0.21 11.75 2.05
N ASN A 136 0.46 10.63 1.35
CA ASN A 136 1.59 10.53 0.44
C ASN A 136 1.51 11.52 -0.72
N ALA A 137 0.32 11.72 -1.30
CA ALA A 137 0.11 12.72 -2.34
C ALA A 137 0.38 14.14 -1.83
N VAL A 138 -0.14 14.50 -0.66
CA VAL A 138 0.12 15.81 -0.02
C VAL A 138 1.62 15.97 0.27
N CYS A 139 2.30 14.94 0.80
CA CYS A 139 3.73 14.99 1.04
C CYS A 139 4.50 15.31 -0.23
N GLN A 140 4.23 14.59 -1.32
CA GLN A 140 4.88 14.84 -2.61
C GLN A 140 4.61 16.26 -3.11
N GLN A 141 3.37 16.74 -3.00
CA GLN A 141 3.01 18.11 -3.38
C GLN A 141 3.77 19.16 -2.56
N VAL A 142 3.92 18.96 -1.26
CA VAL A 142 4.71 19.87 -0.40
C VAL A 142 6.18 19.86 -0.81
N LEU A 143 6.76 18.69 -1.10
CA LEU A 143 8.15 18.58 -1.54
C LEU A 143 8.38 19.25 -2.89
N ASP A 144 7.48 19.04 -3.85
CA ASP A 144 7.53 19.67 -5.18
C ASP A 144 7.40 21.20 -5.07
N PHE A 145 6.52 21.67 -4.19
CA PHE A 145 6.36 23.09 -3.88
C PHE A 145 7.65 23.69 -3.27
N LEU A 146 8.23 23.01 -2.27
CA LEU A 146 9.47 23.44 -1.62
C LEU A 146 10.65 23.45 -2.59
N HIS A 147 10.74 22.45 -3.46
CA HIS A 147 11.75 22.41 -4.51
C HIS A 147 11.59 23.58 -5.49
N THR A 148 10.37 23.84 -5.94
CA THR A 148 10.09 24.92 -6.90
C THR A 148 10.42 26.30 -6.33
N ARG A 149 10.05 26.57 -5.08
CA ARG A 149 10.09 27.92 -4.50
C ARG A 149 11.31 28.18 -3.61
N PHE A 150 11.89 27.14 -3.00
CA PHE A 150 12.91 27.27 -1.96
C PHE A 150 14.16 26.38 -2.17
N GLN A 151 14.35 25.75 -3.34
CA GLN A 151 15.56 24.95 -3.63
C GLN A 151 16.87 25.66 -3.29
N ASN A 152 16.96 26.96 -3.54
CA ASN A 152 18.17 27.76 -3.34
C ASN A 152 18.35 28.25 -1.90
N HIS A 153 17.42 27.97 -0.98
CA HIS A 153 17.54 28.41 0.41
C HIS A 153 18.70 27.65 1.10
N PRO A 154 19.81 28.31 1.48
CA PRO A 154 21.04 27.62 1.87
C PRO A 154 20.90 26.83 3.17
N ASN A 155 20.19 27.40 4.15
CA ASN A 155 20.07 26.82 5.49
C ASN A 155 18.79 25.99 5.72
N LEU A 156 17.92 25.85 4.72
CA LEU A 156 16.67 25.11 4.86
C LEU A 156 16.95 23.61 4.75
N ASN A 157 16.69 22.88 5.84
CA ASN A 157 16.74 21.44 5.88
C ASN A 157 15.33 20.90 6.12
N VAL A 158 14.96 19.90 5.33
CA VAL A 158 13.66 19.22 5.39
C VAL A 158 13.94 17.75 5.65
N SER A 159 13.38 17.20 6.71
CA SER A 159 13.43 15.77 7.02
C SER A 159 12.04 15.17 6.91
N ILE A 160 11.90 14.13 6.09
CA ILE A 160 10.66 13.37 5.94
C ILE A 160 10.72 12.23 6.96
N GLN A 161 9.88 12.29 7.99
CA GLN A 161 9.78 11.24 8.99
C GLN A 161 8.68 10.26 8.60
N TYR A 162 9.06 8.99 8.47
CA TYR A 162 8.15 7.91 8.11
C TYR A 162 7.60 7.18 9.33
N SER A 163 6.39 6.66 9.19
CA SER A 163 5.73 5.73 10.10
C SER A 163 5.29 4.48 9.33
N ILE A 164 4.62 3.57 10.04
CA ILE A 164 4.07 2.36 9.48
C ILE A 164 2.55 2.48 9.52
N TRP A 165 1.92 2.32 8.37
CA TRP A 165 0.48 2.11 8.28
C TRP A 165 0.19 0.61 8.31
N PHE A 166 -0.75 0.19 9.15
CA PHE A 166 -1.19 -1.20 9.27
C PHE A 166 -2.57 -1.39 8.68
N ASP A 167 -2.72 -2.44 7.88
CA ASP A 167 -4.02 -2.89 7.38
C ASP A 167 -4.74 -3.69 8.47
N HIS A 168 -5.28 -2.97 9.47
CA HIS A 168 -5.96 -3.59 10.61
C HIS A 168 -7.09 -4.56 10.21
N PRO A 169 -7.95 -4.26 9.23
CA PRO A 169 -8.94 -5.21 8.74
C PRO A 169 -8.31 -6.51 8.23
N LYS A 170 -7.33 -6.42 7.32
CA LYS A 170 -6.64 -7.60 6.77
C LYS A 170 -5.94 -8.39 7.87
N ILE A 171 -5.20 -7.71 8.76
CA ILE A 171 -4.52 -8.32 9.91
C ILE A 171 -5.52 -9.09 10.78
N HIS A 172 -6.68 -8.49 11.05
CA HIS A 172 -7.70 -9.12 11.88
C HIS A 172 -8.26 -10.39 11.23
N GLU A 173 -8.62 -10.33 9.94
CA GLU A 173 -9.13 -11.48 9.20
C GLU A 173 -8.15 -12.65 9.18
N VAL A 174 -6.88 -12.37 8.89
CA VAL A 174 -5.79 -13.35 8.93
C VAL A 174 -5.70 -14.00 10.32
N ILE A 175 -5.70 -13.19 11.37
CA ILE A 175 -5.57 -13.65 12.74
C ILE A 175 -6.70 -14.59 13.13
N GLU A 176 -7.94 -14.27 12.75
CA GLU A 176 -9.07 -15.16 13.01
C GLU A 176 -8.94 -16.51 12.29
N ARG A 177 -8.37 -16.54 11.07
CA ARG A 177 -8.12 -17.79 10.33
C ARG A 177 -7.03 -18.66 10.95
N ILE A 178 -5.94 -18.06 11.42
CA ILE A 178 -4.78 -18.82 11.95
C ILE A 178 -4.95 -19.27 13.40
N LYS A 179 -5.78 -18.58 14.20
CA LYS A 179 -6.00 -18.89 15.63
C LYS A 179 -6.30 -20.37 15.92
N PRO A 180 -7.22 -21.05 15.21
CA PRO A 180 -7.50 -22.47 15.44
C PRO A 180 -6.29 -23.36 15.13
N ARG A 181 -5.49 -23.01 14.12
CA ARG A 181 -4.29 -23.77 13.72
C ARG A 181 -3.15 -23.63 14.73
N LEU A 182 -3.14 -22.52 15.46
CA LEU A 182 -2.18 -22.23 16.52
C LEU A 182 -2.56 -22.90 17.85
N GLU A 183 -3.81 -23.30 18.04
CA GLU A 183 -4.24 -23.93 19.29
C GLU A 183 -3.44 -25.21 19.58
N GLY A 184 -2.90 -25.31 20.80
CA GLY A 184 -2.14 -26.48 21.25
C GLY A 184 -0.67 -26.51 20.82
N GLN A 185 -0.23 -25.63 19.91
CA GLN A 185 1.15 -25.58 19.45
C GLN A 185 2.12 -25.20 20.57
N CYS A 186 3.28 -25.84 20.59
CA CYS A 186 4.39 -25.48 21.47
C CYS A 186 5.19 -24.34 20.84
N CYS A 187 5.53 -23.32 21.62
CA CYS A 187 6.31 -22.18 21.15
C CYS A 187 7.18 -21.60 22.28
N VAL A 188 8.10 -20.72 21.89
CA VAL A 188 8.86 -19.87 22.80
C VAL A 188 8.30 -18.46 22.69
N TYR A 189 7.86 -17.88 23.80
CA TYR A 189 7.38 -16.50 23.86
C TYR A 189 7.99 -15.82 25.08
N ASP A 190 8.54 -14.61 24.89
CA ASP A 190 9.25 -13.87 25.95
C ASP A 190 10.30 -14.75 26.68
N GLN A 191 11.14 -15.44 25.89
CA GLN A 191 12.20 -16.34 26.35
C GLN A 191 11.71 -17.55 27.20
N LYS A 192 10.41 -17.85 27.19
CA LYS A 192 9.81 -18.97 27.94
C LYS A 192 9.23 -19.99 26.98
N GLU A 193 9.52 -21.27 27.23
CA GLU A 193 8.82 -22.36 26.56
C GLU A 193 7.39 -22.53 27.11
N GLY A 194 6.44 -22.73 26.22
CA GLY A 194 5.06 -22.97 26.59
C GLY A 194 4.22 -23.49 25.44
N ARG A 195 2.90 -23.41 25.61
CA ARG A 195 1.92 -23.82 24.61
C ARG A 195 0.84 -22.75 24.43
N LEU A 196 0.25 -22.73 23.25
CA LEU A 196 -0.86 -21.85 22.90
C LEU A 196 -2.20 -22.48 23.27
N LEU A 197 -3.13 -21.65 23.75
CA LEU A 197 -4.48 -22.01 24.17
C LEU A 197 -5.47 -21.03 23.56
N LEU A 198 -6.52 -21.53 22.91
CA LEU A 198 -7.61 -20.71 22.43
C LEU A 198 -8.75 -20.78 23.45
N GLN A 199 -9.11 -19.65 24.07
CA GLN A 199 -10.19 -19.56 25.06
C GLN A 199 -11.08 -18.37 24.73
N ASP A 200 -12.37 -18.61 24.53
CA ASP A 200 -13.37 -17.57 24.21
C ASP A 200 -12.94 -16.68 23.02
N GLY A 201 -12.32 -17.28 22.00
CA GLY A 201 -11.80 -16.58 20.81
C GLY A 201 -10.51 -15.79 21.02
N VAL A 202 -9.91 -15.84 22.21
CA VAL A 202 -8.65 -15.18 22.54
C VAL A 202 -7.52 -16.21 22.60
N LEU A 203 -6.42 -15.95 21.87
CA LEU A 203 -5.24 -16.79 21.93
C LEU A 203 -4.37 -16.39 23.12
N LEU A 204 -4.04 -17.38 23.94
CA LEU A 204 -3.28 -17.24 25.19
C LEU A 204 -2.02 -18.09 25.13
N PHE A 205 -0.93 -17.58 25.68
CA PHE A 205 0.29 -18.34 25.91
C PHE A 205 0.36 -18.87 27.35
N LYS A 206 0.58 -20.17 27.52
CA LYS A 206 0.77 -20.84 28.82
C LYS A 206 2.20 -21.39 28.93
N PRO A 207 3.06 -20.82 29.81
CA PRO A 207 4.39 -21.36 30.07
C PRO A 207 4.34 -22.81 30.62
N LYS A 208 5.31 -23.63 30.24
CA LYS A 208 5.38 -25.09 30.55
C LYS A 208 5.23 -25.44 32.03
N TYR A 209 5.81 -24.63 32.92
CA TYR A 209 5.80 -24.86 34.38
C TYR A 209 4.77 -24.00 35.13
N ALA A 210 3.99 -23.19 34.41
CA ALA A 210 2.99 -22.33 35.02
C ALA A 210 1.69 -23.10 35.30
N LYS A 211 1.28 -23.14 36.58
CA LYS A 211 0.02 -23.79 36.98
C LYS A 211 -1.22 -22.98 36.59
N LYS A 212 -1.19 -21.66 36.79
CA LYS A 212 -2.33 -20.75 36.58
C LYS A 212 -2.04 -19.55 35.68
N HIS A 213 -0.78 -19.23 35.44
CA HIS A 213 -0.41 -18.04 34.68
C HIS A 213 -0.56 -18.28 33.19
N VAL A 214 -1.35 -17.44 32.53
CA VAL A 214 -1.53 -17.38 31.08
C VAL A 214 -1.38 -15.92 30.65
N CYS A 215 -0.75 -15.69 29.50
CA CYS A 215 -0.58 -14.36 28.92
C CYS A 215 -1.51 -14.22 27.71
N ARG A 216 -2.18 -13.09 27.57
CA ARG A 216 -2.91 -12.77 26.34
C ARG A 216 -1.93 -12.29 25.28
N LEU A 217 -2.03 -12.84 24.07
CA LEU A 217 -1.21 -12.43 22.94
C LEU A 217 -1.86 -11.24 22.21
N SER A 218 -1.06 -10.26 21.82
CA SER A 218 -1.48 -9.18 20.92
C SER A 218 -1.60 -9.70 19.48
N GLN A 219 -2.22 -8.92 18.59
CA GLN A 219 -2.32 -9.29 17.18
C GLN A 219 -0.93 -9.47 16.54
N SER A 220 0.02 -8.61 16.88
CA SER A 220 1.40 -8.69 16.41
C SER A 220 2.12 -9.93 16.93
N ASP A 221 1.90 -10.29 18.19
CA ASP A 221 2.47 -11.52 18.76
C ASP A 221 1.95 -12.76 18.03
N ILE A 222 0.63 -12.81 17.76
CA ILE A 222 0.00 -13.96 17.09
C ILE A 222 0.58 -14.16 15.69
N LEU A 223 0.69 -13.09 14.90
CA LEU A 223 1.27 -13.18 13.55
C LEU A 223 2.75 -13.58 13.57
N THR A 224 3.53 -12.99 14.48
CA THR A 224 4.96 -13.31 14.61
C THR A 224 5.15 -14.79 14.96
N LEU A 225 4.40 -15.28 15.96
CA LEU A 225 4.42 -16.68 16.36
C LEU A 225 3.96 -17.61 15.23
N SER A 226 2.97 -17.21 14.44
CA SER A 226 2.51 -18.03 13.32
C SER A 226 3.61 -18.21 12.27
N TRP A 227 4.37 -17.15 11.97
CA TRP A 227 5.52 -17.22 11.07
C TRP A 227 6.65 -18.08 11.60
N GLU A 228 6.97 -17.97 12.89
CA GLU A 228 8.00 -18.79 13.54
C GLU A 228 7.63 -20.28 13.54
N LEU A 229 6.34 -20.59 13.66
CA LEU A 229 5.83 -21.96 13.65
C LEU A 229 5.57 -22.50 12.23
N GLY A 230 5.81 -21.70 11.18
CA GLY A 230 5.49 -22.07 9.80
C GLY A 230 3.99 -22.21 9.53
N ILE A 231 3.14 -21.65 10.39
CA ILE A 231 1.69 -21.62 10.24
C ILE A 231 1.36 -20.32 9.53
N GLU A 232 1.43 -20.37 8.20
CA GLU A 232 1.12 -19.22 7.36
C GLU A 232 -0.38 -19.09 7.10
N ASP A 233 -0.81 -17.85 6.90
CA ASP A 233 -2.06 -17.53 6.23
C ASP A 233 -1.93 -17.86 4.75
N GLU A 234 -1.84 -19.15 4.47
CA GLU A 234 -2.40 -19.63 3.23
C GLU A 234 -3.90 -19.39 3.39
N GLU A 235 -4.48 -18.56 2.51
CA GLU A 235 -5.90 -18.70 2.21
C GLU A 235 -6.16 -20.20 2.12
N PRO A 236 -7.22 -20.72 2.76
CA PRO A 236 -7.55 -22.12 2.54
C PRO A 236 -7.58 -22.28 1.03
N ALA A 237 -6.59 -23.00 0.48
CA ALA A 237 -6.58 -23.37 -0.92
C ALA A 237 -7.99 -23.90 -1.13
N ALA A 238 -8.77 -23.21 -1.97
CA ALA A 238 -10.20 -23.43 -2.14
C ALA A 238 -10.45 -24.93 -2.03
N GLU A 239 -11.08 -25.35 -0.93
CA GLU A 239 -11.17 -26.72 -0.41
C GLU A 239 -10.80 -27.79 -1.45
N ASP A 240 -9.53 -28.14 -1.64
CA ASP A 240 -9.12 -29.27 -2.49
C ASP A 240 -9.95 -29.38 -3.80
N SER A 241 -10.33 -28.24 -4.39
CA SER A 241 -11.25 -28.24 -5.52
C SER A 241 -10.34 -28.42 -6.71
N THR A 242 -10.16 -29.67 -7.12
CA THR A 242 -9.59 -29.96 -8.43
C THR A 242 -10.21 -29.00 -9.44
N PRO A 243 -9.39 -28.22 -10.16
CA PRO A 243 -9.90 -27.19 -11.05
C PRO A 243 -10.90 -27.83 -12.01
N ILE A 244 -12.03 -27.15 -12.24
CA ILE A 244 -13.03 -27.68 -13.16
C ILE A 244 -12.40 -27.69 -14.55
N THR A 245 -12.08 -28.88 -15.03
CA THR A 245 -11.52 -29.09 -16.36
C THR A 245 -12.58 -29.58 -17.34
N LEU A 246 -12.38 -29.22 -18.60
CA LEU A 246 -13.19 -29.66 -19.71
C LEU A 246 -12.29 -30.47 -20.65
N PRO A 247 -12.73 -31.64 -21.15
CA PRO A 247 -11.91 -32.45 -22.05
C PRO A 247 -11.74 -31.73 -23.39
N TYR A 248 -10.49 -31.66 -23.87
CA TYR A 248 -10.13 -31.14 -25.18
C TYR A 248 -9.38 -32.22 -25.97
N GLU A 249 -10.01 -32.74 -27.03
CA GLU A 249 -9.41 -33.76 -27.89
C GLU A 249 -8.45 -33.09 -28.89
N LYS A 250 -7.15 -33.35 -28.76
CA LYS A 250 -6.14 -32.83 -29.70
C LYS A 250 -4.98 -33.82 -29.82
N TYR A 251 -4.34 -33.85 -31.00
CA TYR A 251 -3.16 -34.68 -31.27
C TYR A 251 -3.31 -36.20 -31.02
N GLY A 252 -4.55 -36.69 -30.91
CA GLY A 252 -4.85 -38.10 -30.63
C GLY A 252 -5.15 -38.40 -29.17
N ASP A 253 -4.99 -37.41 -28.27
CA ASP A 253 -5.20 -37.53 -26.83
C ASP A 253 -6.32 -36.59 -26.35
N THR A 254 -6.78 -36.79 -25.12
CA THR A 254 -7.79 -35.93 -24.46
C THR A 254 -7.14 -35.21 -23.29
N HIS A 255 -7.03 -33.89 -23.41
CA HIS A 255 -6.38 -33.03 -22.43
C HIS A 255 -7.42 -32.42 -21.49
N PRO A 256 -7.25 -32.48 -20.16
CA PRO A 256 -8.10 -31.78 -19.20
C PRO A 256 -7.73 -30.28 -19.19
N ILE A 257 -8.61 -29.45 -19.74
CA ILE A 257 -8.38 -28.00 -19.86
C ILE A 257 -9.18 -27.22 -18.82
N GLN A 258 -8.49 -26.44 -17.99
CA GLN A 258 -9.08 -25.37 -17.18
C GLN A 258 -9.13 -24.08 -18.00
N LEU A 259 -10.24 -23.33 -17.86
CA LEU A 259 -10.35 -21.97 -18.39
C LEU A 259 -10.09 -20.96 -17.27
N GLN A 260 -9.17 -20.01 -17.52
CA GLN A 260 -8.91 -18.88 -16.62
C GLN A 260 -9.42 -17.59 -17.26
N VAL A 261 -10.30 -16.90 -16.56
CA VAL A 261 -10.94 -15.67 -17.00
C VAL A 261 -10.10 -14.48 -16.55
N THR A 262 -9.77 -13.61 -17.51
CA THR A 262 -9.04 -12.37 -17.28
C THR A 262 -9.53 -11.29 -18.24
N TYR A 263 -8.76 -10.23 -18.41
CA TYR A 263 -9.06 -9.16 -19.35
C TYR A 263 -7.81 -8.57 -19.99
N TYR A 264 -7.93 -8.18 -21.24
CA TYR A 264 -6.90 -7.42 -21.93
C TYR A 264 -6.79 -6.00 -21.37
N LEU A 265 -5.70 -5.29 -21.68
CA LEU A 265 -5.45 -3.92 -21.21
C LEU A 265 -6.57 -2.93 -21.50
N ASN A 266 -7.34 -3.14 -22.58
CA ASN A 266 -8.51 -2.32 -22.93
C ASN A 266 -9.81 -2.77 -22.23
N GLY A 267 -9.72 -3.73 -21.31
CA GLY A 267 -10.81 -4.34 -20.56
C GLY A 267 -11.66 -5.35 -21.33
N ASN A 268 -11.28 -5.73 -22.55
CA ASN A 268 -11.99 -6.79 -23.27
C ASN A 268 -11.76 -8.14 -22.59
N LEU A 269 -12.77 -9.02 -22.60
CA LEU A 269 -12.68 -10.35 -22.02
C LEU A 269 -11.52 -11.14 -22.65
N ALA A 270 -10.68 -11.71 -21.79
CA ALA A 270 -9.62 -12.63 -22.18
C ALA A 270 -9.83 -13.97 -21.47
N ILE A 271 -9.60 -15.09 -22.16
CA ILE A 271 -9.66 -16.42 -21.57
C ILE A 271 -8.41 -17.19 -21.95
N GLU A 272 -7.67 -17.63 -20.94
CA GLU A 272 -6.51 -18.51 -21.09
C GLU A 272 -6.92 -19.97 -20.84
N MET A 273 -6.26 -20.89 -21.53
CA MET A 273 -6.45 -22.34 -21.40
C MET A 273 -5.22 -22.95 -20.73
N ILE A 274 -5.43 -23.70 -19.66
CA ILE A 274 -4.37 -24.41 -18.91
C ILE A 274 -4.64 -25.91 -18.98
N ALA A 275 -3.67 -26.69 -19.45
CA ALA A 275 -3.72 -28.15 -19.48
C ALA A 275 -3.19 -28.75 -18.17
N TRP A 276 -3.78 -29.88 -17.77
CA TRP A 276 -3.50 -30.58 -16.52
C TRP A 276 -3.11 -32.06 -16.73
N ASP A 277 -2.40 -32.37 -17.83
CA ASP A 277 -2.12 -33.76 -18.25
C ASP A 277 -1.36 -34.60 -17.20
N ASP A 278 -0.47 -33.98 -16.41
CA ASP A 278 0.37 -34.64 -15.40
C ASP A 278 0.20 -34.04 -13.98
N GLU A 279 -0.99 -33.54 -13.63
CA GLU A 279 -1.27 -32.80 -12.38
C GLU A 279 -0.43 -31.51 -12.20
N VAL A 280 0.34 -31.13 -13.22
CA VAL A 280 1.08 -29.86 -13.32
C VAL A 280 0.36 -28.96 -14.33
N PRO A 281 0.01 -27.73 -13.96
CA PRO A 281 -0.64 -26.79 -14.87
C PRO A 281 0.34 -26.26 -15.93
N GLU A 282 0.03 -26.49 -17.20
CA GLU A 282 0.81 -25.97 -18.33
C GLU A 282 -0.03 -25.06 -19.23
N PRO A 283 0.48 -23.89 -19.65
CA PRO A 283 -0.22 -23.04 -20.62
C PRO A 283 -0.46 -23.77 -21.94
N TRP A 284 -1.73 -23.88 -22.35
CA TRP A 284 -2.13 -24.53 -23.61
C TRP A 284 -2.25 -23.51 -24.74
N ALA A 285 -3.13 -22.51 -24.57
CA ALA A 285 -3.38 -21.46 -25.55
C ALA A 285 -4.17 -20.30 -24.93
N THR A 286 -4.16 -19.16 -25.61
CA THR A 286 -5.17 -18.11 -25.36
C THR A 286 -6.37 -18.37 -26.27
N LEU A 287 -7.54 -18.60 -25.67
CA LEU A 287 -8.77 -18.95 -26.40
C LEU A 287 -9.34 -17.76 -27.18
N THR A 288 -9.13 -16.55 -26.66
CA THR A 288 -9.63 -15.30 -27.23
C THR A 288 -8.51 -14.51 -27.92
N VAL A 289 -8.87 -13.59 -28.80
CA VAL A 289 -7.93 -12.63 -29.39
C VAL A 289 -8.42 -11.19 -29.17
N ASN A 290 -7.49 -10.30 -28.82
CA ASN A 290 -7.81 -8.89 -28.65
C ASN A 290 -7.71 -8.13 -29.98
N LEU A 291 -8.87 -7.82 -30.57
CA LEU A 291 -8.95 -7.00 -31.78
C LEU A 291 -9.38 -5.56 -31.45
N PRO A 292 -9.11 -4.60 -32.35
CA PRO A 292 -9.47 -3.20 -32.13
C PRO A 292 -10.95 -2.99 -31.76
N GLY A 293 -11.16 -2.03 -30.86
CA GLY A 293 -12.49 -1.63 -30.41
C GLY A 293 -12.99 -2.39 -29.18
N GLN A 294 -13.96 -1.78 -28.52
CA GLN A 294 -14.50 -2.26 -27.25
C GLN A 294 -15.53 -3.37 -27.46
N ARG A 295 -15.46 -4.41 -26.65
CA ARG A 295 -16.43 -5.50 -26.65
C ARG A 295 -17.54 -5.26 -25.64
N GLN A 296 -18.73 -5.79 -25.94
CA GLN A 296 -19.83 -5.87 -24.99
C GLN A 296 -19.48 -6.85 -23.87
N LYS A 297 -20.20 -6.76 -22.74
CA LYS A 297 -20.09 -7.72 -21.63
C LYS A 297 -20.17 -9.15 -22.16
N ASP A 298 -19.21 -9.99 -21.78
CA ASP A 298 -19.11 -11.41 -22.12
C ASP A 298 -18.88 -11.70 -23.62
N HIS A 299 -18.59 -10.69 -24.44
CA HIS A 299 -18.27 -10.88 -25.85
C HIS A 299 -16.75 -10.91 -26.08
N ALA A 300 -16.28 -11.86 -26.88
CA ALA A 300 -14.89 -11.93 -27.32
C ALA A 300 -14.78 -12.54 -28.72
N PHE A 301 -13.70 -12.18 -29.43
CA PHE A 301 -13.30 -12.88 -30.65
C PHE A 301 -12.48 -14.11 -30.28
N ILE A 302 -12.76 -15.24 -30.93
CA ILE A 302 -12.07 -16.51 -30.68
C ILE A 302 -10.83 -16.61 -31.55
N ASP A 303 -9.69 -16.97 -30.97
CA ASP A 303 -8.43 -17.12 -31.71
C ASP A 303 -8.41 -18.41 -32.54
N THR A 304 -9.11 -18.38 -33.67
CA THR A 304 -9.12 -19.49 -34.64
C THR A 304 -7.78 -19.66 -35.38
N ASN A 305 -6.82 -18.75 -35.18
CA ASN A 305 -5.47 -18.90 -35.72
C ASN A 305 -4.60 -19.76 -34.80
N ALA A 306 -4.80 -19.67 -33.49
CA ALA A 306 -4.21 -20.60 -32.53
C ALA A 306 -4.79 -22.02 -32.72
N ASP A 307 -6.11 -22.14 -32.77
CA ASP A 307 -6.76 -23.40 -33.12
C ASP A 307 -8.13 -23.20 -33.78
N SER A 308 -8.28 -23.74 -34.99
CA SER A 308 -9.54 -23.68 -35.74
C SER A 308 -10.70 -24.44 -35.09
N GLU A 309 -10.44 -25.33 -34.12
CA GLU A 309 -11.46 -26.16 -33.46
C GLU A 309 -12.12 -25.49 -32.25
N PHE A 310 -11.56 -24.40 -31.73
CA PHE A 310 -12.12 -23.68 -30.58
C PHE A 310 -13.62 -23.35 -30.71
N PRO A 311 -14.13 -22.83 -31.84
CA PRO A 311 -15.56 -22.53 -31.96
C PRO A 311 -16.46 -23.76 -31.78
N VAL A 312 -16.04 -24.91 -32.32
CA VAL A 312 -16.79 -26.17 -32.20
C VAL A 312 -16.76 -26.66 -30.75
N TRP A 313 -15.59 -26.59 -30.12
CA TRP A 313 -15.42 -26.98 -28.72
C TRP A 313 -16.28 -26.13 -27.77
N LEU A 314 -16.26 -24.80 -27.94
CA LEU A 314 -17.08 -23.88 -27.15
C LEU A 314 -18.58 -24.19 -27.23
N ILE A 315 -19.08 -24.53 -28.42
CA ILE A 315 -20.48 -24.91 -28.62
C ILE A 315 -20.78 -26.26 -27.97
N ARG A 316 -19.89 -27.25 -28.16
CA ARG A 316 -20.05 -28.61 -27.61
C ARG A 316 -20.15 -28.60 -26.08
N HIS A 317 -19.37 -27.77 -25.42
CA HIS A 317 -19.39 -27.62 -23.96
C HIS A 317 -20.38 -26.56 -23.46
N GLY A 318 -21.18 -25.97 -24.36
CA GLY A 318 -22.21 -25.00 -24.00
C GLY A 318 -21.67 -23.70 -23.38
N LEU A 319 -20.42 -23.34 -23.67
CA LEU A 319 -19.73 -22.21 -23.05
C LEU A 319 -20.10 -20.86 -23.66
N ALA A 320 -20.33 -20.83 -24.97
CA ALA A 320 -20.60 -19.60 -25.69
C ALA A 320 -21.54 -19.82 -26.87
N LEU A 321 -22.16 -18.73 -27.33
CA LEU A 321 -23.05 -18.70 -28.49
C LEU A 321 -22.47 -17.78 -29.57
N PRO A 322 -22.50 -18.17 -30.85
CA PRO A 322 -22.04 -17.31 -31.93
C PRO A 322 -22.94 -16.08 -32.04
N THR A 323 -22.34 -14.90 -32.19
CA THR A 323 -23.10 -13.65 -32.37
C THR A 323 -23.44 -13.38 -33.84
N GLY A 324 -22.81 -14.10 -34.76
CA GLY A 324 -22.86 -13.86 -36.20
C GLY A 324 -21.91 -12.78 -36.70
N ARG A 325 -21.20 -12.07 -35.81
CA ARG A 325 -20.18 -11.09 -36.18
C ARG A 325 -18.83 -11.76 -36.37
N THR A 326 -18.06 -11.22 -37.30
CA THR A 326 -16.66 -11.60 -37.52
C THR A 326 -15.82 -10.35 -37.69
N MET A 327 -14.51 -10.46 -37.46
CA MET A 327 -13.56 -9.40 -37.74
C MET A 327 -12.31 -9.99 -38.37
N GLN A 328 -11.85 -9.36 -39.45
CA GLN A 328 -10.62 -9.74 -40.13
C GLN A 328 -9.44 -8.98 -39.53
N SER A 329 -8.34 -9.69 -39.25
CA SER A 329 -7.04 -9.09 -38.94
C SER A 329 -5.96 -9.92 -39.63
N GLY A 330 -5.13 -9.26 -40.45
CA GLY A 330 -4.18 -9.93 -41.34
C GLY A 330 -4.89 -10.92 -42.28
N PHE A 331 -4.41 -12.17 -42.29
CA PHE A 331 -4.95 -13.26 -43.11
C PHE A 331 -6.03 -14.08 -42.41
N CYS A 332 -6.39 -13.74 -41.16
CA CYS A 332 -7.31 -14.51 -40.33
C CYS A 332 -8.63 -13.75 -40.14
N THR A 333 -9.73 -14.49 -40.08
CA THR A 333 -11.07 -13.97 -39.76
C THR A 333 -11.54 -14.60 -38.46
N TYR A 334 -11.73 -13.79 -37.44
CA TYR A 334 -12.06 -14.23 -36.10
C TYR A 334 -13.56 -14.04 -35.83
N PRO A 335 -14.29 -15.08 -35.42
CA PRO A 335 -15.70 -14.97 -35.09
C PRO A 335 -15.91 -14.46 -33.66
N GLU A 336 -16.90 -13.58 -33.46
CA GLU A 336 -17.28 -13.09 -32.12
C GLU A 336 -18.31 -14.04 -31.50
N TYR A 337 -18.02 -14.45 -30.27
CA TYR A 337 -18.89 -15.27 -29.45
C TYR A 337 -19.28 -14.52 -28.17
N ARG A 338 -20.50 -14.80 -27.68
CA ARG A 338 -20.98 -14.37 -26.38
C ARG A 338 -20.90 -15.53 -25.40
N PHE A 339 -20.04 -15.42 -24.41
CA PHE A 339 -19.91 -16.39 -23.34
C PHE A 339 -21.12 -16.35 -22.41
N ARG A 340 -21.41 -17.50 -21.81
CA ARG A 340 -22.47 -17.65 -20.82
C ARG A 340 -21.92 -17.27 -19.44
N ALA A 341 -22.46 -16.21 -18.85
CA ALA A 341 -22.02 -15.67 -17.57
C ALA A 341 -22.04 -16.71 -16.43
N ASP A 342 -23.07 -17.55 -16.37
CA ASP A 342 -23.20 -18.65 -15.41
C ASP A 342 -22.06 -19.67 -15.57
N ARG A 343 -21.66 -19.98 -16.81
CA ARG A 343 -20.56 -20.89 -17.08
C ARG A 343 -19.20 -20.30 -16.75
N LEU A 344 -18.97 -19.02 -17.06
CA LEU A 344 -17.73 -18.34 -16.65
C LEU A 344 -17.61 -18.26 -15.12
N GLN A 345 -18.70 -17.92 -14.44
CA GLN A 345 -18.76 -17.88 -12.97
C GLN A 345 -18.55 -19.26 -12.33
N GLU A 346 -19.01 -20.33 -12.96
CA GLU A 346 -18.80 -21.71 -12.49
C GLU A 346 -17.36 -22.17 -12.68
N LEU A 347 -16.77 -21.89 -13.85
CA LEU A 347 -15.43 -22.37 -14.21
C LEU A 347 -14.31 -21.58 -13.54
N ASP A 348 -14.48 -20.27 -13.40
CA ASP A 348 -13.52 -19.39 -12.74
C ASP A 348 -14.25 -18.25 -12.01
N PRO A 349 -14.74 -18.52 -10.78
CA PRO A 349 -15.54 -17.55 -10.02
C PRO A 349 -14.81 -16.25 -9.74
N GLU A 350 -13.50 -16.33 -9.46
CA GLU A 350 -12.67 -15.19 -9.07
C GLU A 350 -12.26 -14.37 -10.30
N GLY A 351 -11.73 -15.01 -11.33
CA GLY A 351 -11.34 -14.35 -12.57
C GLY A 351 -12.52 -13.64 -13.25
N TYR A 352 -13.70 -14.27 -13.23
CA TYR A 352 -14.90 -13.64 -13.78
C TYR A 352 -15.39 -12.46 -12.92
N ALA A 353 -15.34 -12.55 -11.59
CA ALA A 353 -15.67 -11.42 -10.71
C ALA A 353 -14.74 -10.22 -10.95
N ASP A 354 -13.45 -10.46 -11.15
CA ASP A 354 -12.47 -9.40 -11.43
C ASP A 354 -12.65 -8.77 -12.81
N TYR A 355 -12.99 -9.58 -13.82
CA TYR A 355 -13.43 -9.08 -15.13
C TYR A 355 -14.64 -8.13 -15.00
N LEU A 356 -15.64 -8.49 -14.19
CA LEU A 356 -16.82 -7.65 -13.98
C LEU A 356 -16.49 -6.32 -13.30
N LYS A 357 -15.64 -6.34 -12.25
CA LYS A 357 -15.16 -5.11 -11.60
C LYS A 357 -14.45 -4.18 -12.59
N ASN A 358 -13.63 -4.74 -13.49
CA ASN A 358 -12.97 -3.94 -14.53
C ASN A 358 -13.98 -3.31 -15.50
N LEU A 359 -15.01 -4.07 -15.90
CA LEU A 359 -16.07 -3.59 -16.79
C LEU A 359 -16.89 -2.47 -16.15
N GLU A 360 -17.23 -2.54 -14.86
CA GLU A 360 -17.97 -1.51 -14.14
C GLU A 360 -17.21 -0.18 -14.03
N ARG A 361 -15.89 -0.26 -13.76
CA ARG A 361 -15.01 0.92 -13.76
C ARG A 361 -15.02 1.67 -15.10
N ARG A 362 -15.17 0.93 -16.21
CA ARG A 362 -15.24 1.51 -17.56
C ARG A 362 -16.58 2.15 -17.88
N CYS A 363 -17.68 1.68 -17.29
CA CYS A 363 -19.00 2.31 -17.45
C CYS A 363 -19.18 3.56 -16.59
N SER A 364 -18.31 3.76 -15.58
CA SER A 364 -18.38 4.87 -14.63
C SER A 364 -17.42 6.03 -14.94
N ALA A 365 -16.56 5.86 -15.96
CA ALA A 365 -15.66 6.88 -16.51
C ALA A 365 -16.21 7.40 -17.84
#